data_AF-A0A8T4A6P8-F1
#
_entry.id   AF-A0A8T4A6P8-F1
#
_cell.length_a   1.000
_cell.length_b   1.000
_cell.length_c   1.000
_cell.angle_alpha   90.00
_cell.angle_beta   90.00
_cell.angle_gamma   90.00
#
_symmetry.space_group_name_H-M   'P 1'
#
loop_
_entity.id
_entity.type
_entity.pdbx_description
1 polymer ?
#
loop_
_entity_poly.entity_id
_entity_poly.type
_entity_poly.pdbx_seq_one_letter_code
_entity_poly.pdbx_strand_id
1 'polypeptide(L)'
;MPTILYTSNQLASKNLANALDALGISAIDTKASTVLDVPTDLKVLETLRAGERSSALLERQRTQFSGSSTDFDTDYILVLSSHKSKVPKPMLTMHFPGNWGKAEMGGNAETLNTEYAGKLKQLYLETKKANSAFGLNWEVTIEVDHHGPTAKNNVPIIFVEIGSSESEWGNPLAAKVLAHAIKETITNET
;
A
#
# COMPACT_ATOMS: atom_id res chain seq x y z
N MET A 1 11.00 0.44 8.68
CA MET A 1 9.88 1.32 8.25
C MET A 1 9.26 0.77 6.97
N PRO A 2 7.93 0.87 6.76
CA PRO A 2 7.32 0.41 5.52
C PRO A 2 7.54 1.37 4.37
N THR A 3 7.49 0.81 3.17
CA THR A 3 7.29 1.57 1.95
C THR A 3 5.79 1.65 1.64
N ILE A 4 5.29 2.85 1.38
CA ILE A 4 3.89 3.07 1.04
C ILE A 4 3.79 3.42 -0.44
N LEU A 5 3.01 2.64 -1.18
CA LEU A 5 2.82 2.77 -2.61
C LEU A 5 1.37 3.16 -2.91
N TYR A 6 1.21 4.02 -3.91
CA TYR A 6 -0.10 4.37 -4.44
C TYR A 6 0.00 4.61 -5.96
N THR A 7 -1.14 4.78 -6.60
CA THR A 7 -1.21 5.30 -7.97
C THR A 7 -2.14 6.50 -8.04
N SER A 8 -1.66 7.58 -8.67
CA SER A 8 -2.52 8.75 -8.95
C SER A 8 -3.67 8.46 -9.93
N ASN A 9 -3.66 7.31 -10.61
CA ASN A 9 -4.65 6.95 -11.63
C ASN A 9 -5.89 6.27 -11.04
N GLN A 10 -5.92 6.01 -9.73
CA GLN A 10 -7.08 5.43 -9.04
C GLN A 10 -7.54 6.36 -7.91
N LEU A 11 -8.84 6.65 -7.88
CA LEU A 11 -9.40 7.69 -7.01
C LEU A 11 -9.16 7.43 -5.52
N ALA A 12 -9.48 6.23 -5.02
CA ALA A 12 -9.23 5.87 -3.63
C ALA A 12 -7.74 6.00 -3.31
N SER A 13 -6.88 5.30 -4.06
CA SER A 13 -5.42 5.32 -3.90
C SER A 13 -4.84 6.73 -3.79
N LYS A 14 -5.22 7.62 -4.71
CA LYS A 14 -4.83 9.04 -4.69
C LYS A 14 -5.35 9.78 -3.45
N ASN A 15 -6.61 9.56 -3.06
CA ASN A 15 -7.20 10.23 -1.91
C ASN A 15 -6.56 9.79 -0.59
N LEU A 16 -6.26 8.50 -0.41
CA LEU A 16 -5.50 8.02 0.75
C LEU A 16 -4.10 8.66 0.78
N ALA A 17 -3.40 8.71 -0.35
CA ALA A 17 -2.06 9.30 -0.41
C ALA A 17 -2.07 10.79 -0.03
N ASN A 18 -3.04 11.56 -0.52
CA ASN A 18 -3.22 12.97 -0.13
C ASN A 18 -3.52 13.11 1.38
N ALA A 19 -4.32 12.20 1.95
CA ALA A 19 -4.61 12.21 3.37
C ALA A 19 -3.38 11.87 4.23
N LEU A 20 -2.49 10.99 3.76
CA LEU A 20 -1.20 10.70 4.39
C LEU A 20 -0.23 11.88 4.29
N ASP A 21 -0.16 12.54 3.14
CA ASP A 21 0.68 13.72 2.94
C ASP A 21 0.30 14.85 3.91
N ALA A 22 -1.00 15.06 4.13
CA ALA A 22 -1.51 15.99 5.14
C ALA A 22 -1.10 15.64 6.59
N LEU A 23 -0.69 14.39 6.84
CA LEU A 23 -0.13 13.92 8.12
C LEU A 23 1.40 13.87 8.14
N GLY A 24 2.06 14.35 7.08
CA GLY A 24 3.53 14.34 6.95
C GLY A 24 4.11 12.97 6.57
N ILE A 25 3.30 12.06 6.03
CA ILE A 25 3.74 10.72 5.61
C ILE A 25 3.77 10.67 4.09
N SER A 26 4.97 10.57 3.51
CA SER A 26 5.15 10.48 2.07
C SER A 26 4.90 9.06 1.55
N ALA A 27 4.11 8.95 0.48
CA ALA A 27 3.92 7.74 -0.31
C ALA A 27 4.54 7.90 -1.70
N ILE A 28 4.92 6.80 -2.35
CA ILE A 28 5.50 6.79 -3.69
C ILE A 28 4.39 6.63 -4.72
N ASP A 29 4.26 7.61 -5.62
CA ASP A 29 3.35 7.52 -6.75
C ASP A 29 3.98 6.65 -7.85
N THR A 30 3.37 5.51 -8.11
CA THR A 30 3.87 4.54 -9.09
C THR A 30 3.46 4.90 -10.52
N LYS A 31 2.49 5.80 -10.69
CA LYS A 31 1.83 6.09 -11.98
C LYS A 31 1.26 4.85 -12.69
N ALA A 32 1.13 3.72 -11.98
CA ALA A 32 0.58 2.48 -12.50
C ALA A 32 -0.87 2.70 -12.98
N SER A 33 -1.30 2.04 -14.06
CA SER A 33 -2.67 2.20 -14.56
C SER A 33 -3.70 1.74 -13.52
N THR A 34 -3.40 0.65 -12.83
CA THR A 34 -4.17 0.16 -11.69
C THR A 34 -3.24 -0.24 -10.54
N VAL A 35 -3.82 -0.47 -9.36
CA VAL A 35 -3.12 -1.01 -8.19
C VAL A 35 -2.56 -2.42 -8.40
N LEU A 36 -3.12 -3.19 -9.34
CA LEU A 36 -2.61 -4.52 -9.69
C LEU A 36 -1.29 -4.44 -10.45
N ASP A 37 -1.03 -3.28 -11.09
CA ASP A 37 0.18 -2.99 -11.84
C ASP A 37 1.23 -2.25 -10.98
N VAL A 38 0.98 -2.07 -9.68
CA VAL A 38 1.92 -1.44 -8.76
C VAL A 38 3.18 -2.32 -8.66
N PRO A 39 4.38 -1.79 -9.00
CA PRO A 39 5.61 -2.55 -8.90
C PRO A 39 5.94 -2.82 -7.43
N THR A 40 6.35 -4.05 -7.14
CA THR A 40 6.78 -4.49 -5.79
C THR A 40 8.19 -5.07 -5.78
N ASP A 41 8.92 -4.91 -6.89
CA ASP A 41 10.33 -5.21 -6.99
C ASP A 41 11.15 -4.08 -6.33
N LEU A 42 11.95 -4.43 -5.32
CA LEU A 42 12.70 -3.43 -4.54
C LEU A 42 13.61 -2.55 -5.38
N LYS A 43 14.22 -3.06 -6.46
CA LYS A 43 15.10 -2.26 -7.34
C LYS A 43 14.30 -1.23 -8.14
N VAL A 44 13.09 -1.60 -8.56
CA VAL A 44 12.17 -0.66 -9.21
C VAL A 44 11.72 0.41 -8.22
N LEU A 45 11.41 0.00 -6.98
CA LEU A 45 11.00 0.93 -5.92
C LEU A 45 12.10 1.92 -5.53
N GLU A 46 13.37 1.49 -5.47
CA GLU A 46 14.52 2.40 -5.28
C GLU A 46 14.55 3.47 -6.37
N THR A 47 14.37 3.06 -7.62
CA THR A 47 14.42 3.95 -8.79
C THR A 47 13.29 4.98 -8.73
N LEU A 48 12.07 4.54 -8.41
CA LEU A 48 10.90 5.41 -8.23
C LEU A 48 11.10 6.38 -7.06
N ARG A 49 11.62 5.90 -5.93
CA ARG A 49 11.92 6.73 -4.75
C ARG A 49 12.97 7.79 -5.03
N ALA A 50 13.98 7.46 -5.85
CA ALA A 50 15.02 8.40 -6.28
C ALA A 50 14.54 9.40 -7.35
N GLY A 51 13.32 9.25 -7.87
CA GLY A 51 12.66 10.20 -8.76
C GLY A 51 13.25 10.27 -10.17
N GLU A 52 13.67 9.15 -10.76
CA GLU A 52 14.26 9.07 -12.11
C GLU A 52 15.26 10.21 -12.42
N ARG A 53 16.25 10.42 -11.55
CA ARG A 53 17.39 11.27 -11.92
C ARG A 53 18.23 10.56 -12.96
N SER A 54 18.37 11.20 -14.14
CA SER A 54 19.28 10.83 -15.24
C SER A 54 20.56 10.13 -14.74
N SER A 55 20.93 9.03 -15.39
CA SER A 55 22.10 8.20 -15.10
C SER A 55 23.41 8.98 -14.88
N ALA A 56 23.53 10.19 -15.44
CA ALA A 56 24.67 11.08 -15.23
C ALA A 56 24.77 11.69 -13.82
N LEU A 57 23.65 11.80 -13.07
CA LEU A 57 23.63 12.28 -11.68
C LEU A 57 23.98 11.17 -10.68
N LEU A 58 23.57 9.93 -10.99
CA LEU A 58 23.92 8.75 -10.19
C LEU A 58 25.43 8.51 -10.18
N GLU A 59 26.10 8.64 -11.34
CA GLU A 59 27.55 8.44 -11.44
C GLU A 59 28.37 9.49 -10.66
N ARG A 60 27.86 10.73 -10.57
CA ARG A 60 28.50 11.82 -9.80
C ARG A 60 28.31 11.69 -8.29
N GLN A 61 27.21 11.09 -7.82
CA GLN A 61 26.98 10.87 -6.39
C GLN A 61 27.70 9.62 -5.88
N ARG A 62 27.94 8.63 -6.75
CA ARG A 62 28.70 7.42 -6.46
C ARG A 62 30.16 7.68 -6.07
N THR A 63 30.73 8.80 -6.53
CA THR A 63 32.11 9.20 -6.20
C THR A 63 32.24 9.97 -4.88
N GLN A 64 31.13 10.35 -4.22
CA GLN A 64 31.16 11.17 -3.00
C GLN A 64 30.69 10.41 -1.74
N PHE A 65 30.12 9.22 -1.87
CA PHE A 65 29.76 8.36 -0.74
C PHE A 65 30.36 6.96 -0.95
N SER A 66 31.54 6.73 -0.36
CA SER A 66 32.18 5.41 -0.26
C SER A 66 31.59 4.54 0.87
N GLY A 67 30.34 4.78 1.27
CA GLY A 67 29.56 3.89 2.13
C GLY A 67 28.60 3.08 1.27
N SER A 68 28.70 1.75 1.33
CA SER A 68 27.78 0.84 0.65
C SER A 68 26.34 1.04 1.15
N SER A 69 25.49 1.69 0.37
CA SER A 69 24.05 1.74 0.66
C SER A 69 23.24 1.83 -0.64
N THR A 70 22.99 0.68 -1.25
CA THR A 70 21.96 0.52 -2.29
C THR A 70 21.10 -0.70 -1.98
N ASP A 71 20.71 -0.84 -0.72
CA ASP A 71 19.66 -1.77 -0.32
C ASP A 71 18.48 -0.96 0.17
N PHE A 72 17.36 -1.09 -0.53
CA PHE A 72 16.05 -0.64 -0.10
C PHE A 72 15.65 -1.38 1.18
N ASP A 73 16.01 -0.83 2.32
CA ASP A 73 15.67 -1.39 3.62
C ASP A 73 14.20 -1.09 3.95
N THR A 74 13.31 -2.02 3.59
CA THR A 74 11.86 -1.95 3.86
C THR A 74 11.40 -3.22 4.57
N ASP A 75 10.72 -3.06 5.70
CA ASP A 75 10.24 -4.22 6.48
C ASP A 75 9.02 -4.88 5.81
N TYR A 76 8.20 -4.07 5.15
CA TYR A 76 6.99 -4.47 4.41
C TYR A 76 6.55 -3.33 3.50
N ILE A 77 5.58 -3.62 2.62
CA ILE A 77 4.98 -2.68 1.68
C ILE A 77 3.50 -2.51 2.03
N LEU A 78 3.02 -1.27 2.04
CA LEU A 78 1.60 -0.95 2.06
C LEU A 78 1.18 -0.46 0.67
N VAL A 79 0.15 -1.07 0.08
CA VAL A 79 -0.44 -0.63 -1.19
C VAL A 79 -1.79 0.03 -0.92
N LEU A 80 -1.89 1.33 -1.19
CA LEU A 80 -3.13 2.09 -1.04
C LEU A 80 -4.02 1.85 -2.27
N SER A 81 -5.25 1.40 -2.05
CA SER A 81 -6.06 0.84 -3.14
C SER A 81 -7.57 1.11 -3.02
N SER A 82 -8.30 0.79 -4.07
CA SER A 82 -9.76 0.68 -4.08
C SER A 82 -10.19 -0.78 -4.07
N HIS A 83 -11.13 -1.11 -3.20
CA HIS A 83 -11.86 -2.37 -3.26
C HIS A 83 -13.09 -2.19 -4.17
N LYS A 84 -13.41 -3.20 -5.00
CA LYS A 84 -14.63 -3.21 -5.85
C LYS A 84 -15.42 -4.48 -5.62
N SER A 85 -16.71 -4.32 -5.29
CA SER A 85 -17.63 -5.43 -5.05
C SER A 85 -18.80 -5.40 -6.03
N LYS A 86 -19.35 -6.59 -6.36
CA LYS A 86 -20.60 -6.73 -7.14
C LYS A 86 -21.83 -6.29 -6.35
N VAL A 87 -21.74 -6.30 -5.02
CA VAL A 87 -22.77 -5.79 -4.12
C VAL A 87 -22.14 -4.62 -3.36
N PRO A 88 -22.30 -3.38 -3.87
CA PRO A 88 -21.67 -2.22 -3.27
C PRO A 88 -22.17 -2.00 -1.84
N LYS A 89 -21.23 -1.98 -0.90
CA LYS A 89 -21.41 -1.55 0.47
C LYS A 89 -20.20 -0.72 0.94
N PRO A 90 -20.40 0.25 1.86
CA PRO A 90 -19.29 1.01 2.39
C PRO A 90 -18.42 0.19 3.33
N MET A 91 -17.12 0.11 3.03
CA MET A 91 -16.19 -0.71 3.79
C MET A 91 -14.75 -0.22 3.69
N LEU A 92 -13.97 -0.54 4.72
CA LEU A 92 -12.53 -0.41 4.77
C LEU A 92 -11.94 -1.81 4.86
N THR A 93 -11.04 -2.15 3.95
CA THR A 93 -10.52 -3.51 3.84
C THR A 93 -9.00 -3.56 3.83
N MET A 94 -8.48 -4.72 4.21
CA MET A 94 -7.06 -5.00 4.22
C MET A 94 -6.81 -6.50 4.02
N HIS A 95 -5.80 -6.85 3.24
CA HIS A 95 -5.48 -8.24 2.94
C HIS A 95 -4.05 -8.39 2.44
N PHE A 96 -3.60 -9.64 2.36
CA PHE A 96 -2.39 -9.99 1.64
C PHE A 96 -2.75 -10.33 0.19
N PRO A 97 -1.93 -9.92 -0.79
CA PRO A 97 -2.08 -10.42 -2.15
C PRO A 97 -1.56 -11.86 -2.25
N GLY A 98 -2.10 -12.66 -3.16
CA GLY A 98 -1.68 -14.04 -3.39
C GLY A 98 -2.65 -14.79 -4.30
N ASN A 99 -2.17 -15.84 -4.96
CA ASN A 99 -2.99 -16.67 -5.84
C ASN A 99 -2.96 -18.12 -5.37
N TRP A 100 -4.11 -18.62 -4.89
CA TRP A 100 -4.30 -20.04 -4.56
C TRP A 100 -4.32 -20.97 -5.79
N GLY A 101 -4.57 -20.41 -6.97
CA GLY A 101 -4.68 -21.14 -8.24
C GLY A 101 -4.19 -20.26 -9.39
N LYS A 102 -5.04 -20.05 -10.41
CA LYS A 102 -4.69 -19.18 -11.55
C LYS A 102 -4.49 -17.73 -11.12
N ALA A 103 -3.51 -17.06 -11.72
CA ALA A 103 -3.21 -15.65 -11.52
C ALA A 103 -3.90 -14.76 -12.57
N GLU A 104 -5.23 -14.62 -12.47
CA GLU A 104 -6.03 -13.86 -13.45
C GLU A 104 -5.90 -12.33 -13.28
N MET A 105 -5.48 -11.88 -12.09
CA MET A 105 -5.35 -10.46 -11.72
C MET A 105 -3.94 -10.15 -11.19
N GLY A 106 -2.92 -10.62 -11.93
CA GLY A 106 -1.51 -10.36 -11.63
C GLY A 106 -0.84 -11.39 -10.70
N GLY A 107 0.48 -11.32 -10.59
CA GLY A 107 1.30 -12.27 -9.83
C GLY A 107 1.51 -13.61 -10.53
N ASN A 108 2.08 -14.57 -9.81
CA ASN A 108 2.28 -15.94 -10.28
C ASN A 108 1.15 -16.86 -9.81
N ALA A 109 0.83 -17.88 -10.61
CA ALA A 109 -0.14 -18.91 -10.24
C ALA A 109 0.36 -19.76 -9.07
N GLU A 110 -0.55 -20.24 -8.22
CA GLU A 110 -0.27 -21.12 -7.08
C GLU A 110 0.85 -20.57 -6.15
N THR A 111 0.87 -19.25 -5.99
CA THR A 111 1.91 -18.52 -5.26
C THR A 111 1.26 -17.52 -4.31
N LEU A 112 1.54 -17.67 -3.01
CA LEU A 112 1.15 -16.72 -1.97
C LEU A 112 2.36 -15.83 -1.59
N ASN A 113 2.08 -14.68 -1.00
CA ASN A 113 3.13 -13.81 -0.46
C ASN A 113 3.57 -14.23 0.95
N THR A 114 4.75 -13.77 1.35
CA THR A 114 5.12 -13.76 2.77
C THR A 114 4.20 -12.79 3.51
N GLU A 115 3.59 -13.24 4.59
CA GLU A 115 2.63 -12.43 5.35
C GLU A 115 3.28 -11.77 6.57
N TYR A 116 2.81 -10.55 6.89
CA TYR A 116 3.11 -9.89 8.16
C TYR A 116 1.84 -9.80 9.02
N ALA A 117 1.36 -10.96 9.46
CA ALA A 117 0.09 -11.10 10.21
C ALA A 117 -0.03 -10.16 11.43
N GLY A 118 1.06 -9.98 12.19
CA GLY A 118 1.08 -9.05 13.32
C GLY A 118 0.79 -7.60 12.91
N LYS A 119 1.34 -7.15 11.78
CA LYS A 119 1.16 -5.80 11.28
C LYS A 119 -0.22 -5.59 10.65
N LEU A 120 -0.75 -6.60 9.95
CA LEU A 120 -2.14 -6.58 9.47
C LEU A 120 -3.13 -6.47 10.64
N LYS A 121 -2.92 -7.24 11.71
CA LYS A 121 -3.74 -7.17 12.93
C LYS A 121 -3.69 -5.78 13.57
N GLN A 122 -2.50 -5.19 13.68
CA GLN A 122 -2.34 -3.83 14.21
C GLN A 122 -3.10 -2.81 13.35
N LEU A 123 -2.93 -2.87 12.03
CA LEU A 123 -3.65 -2.01 11.09
C LEU A 123 -5.16 -2.14 11.22
N TYR A 124 -5.67 -3.37 11.33
CA TYR A 124 -7.09 -3.64 11.53
C TYR A 124 -7.62 -2.99 12.82
N LEU A 125 -6.91 -3.13 13.93
CA LEU A 125 -7.31 -2.57 15.22
C LEU A 125 -7.28 -1.04 15.22
N GLU A 126 -6.23 -0.42 14.67
CA GLU A 126 -6.15 1.04 14.54
C GLU A 126 -7.20 1.57 13.56
N THR A 127 -7.53 0.82 12.50
CA THR A 127 -8.61 1.18 11.59
C THR A 127 -9.95 1.19 12.29
N LYS A 128 -10.26 0.17 13.12
CA LYS A 128 -11.51 0.16 13.90
C LYS A 128 -11.59 1.32 14.89
N LYS A 129 -10.49 1.61 15.58
CA LYS A 129 -10.40 2.73 16.53
C LYS A 129 -10.63 4.07 15.83
N ALA A 130 -9.93 4.32 14.71
CA ALA A 130 -10.10 5.54 13.92
C ALA A 130 -11.51 5.64 13.31
N ASN A 131 -12.04 4.53 12.77
CA ASN A 131 -13.39 4.46 12.18
C ASN A 131 -14.48 4.89 13.17
N SER A 132 -14.35 4.47 14.44
CA SER A 132 -15.25 4.90 15.52
C SER A 132 -14.98 6.35 15.95
N ALA A 133 -13.70 6.71 16.18
CA ALA A 133 -13.33 8.03 16.69
C ALA A 133 -13.69 9.19 15.73
N PHE A 134 -13.62 8.95 14.42
CA PHE A 134 -13.99 9.93 13.40
C PHE A 134 -15.47 9.85 12.96
N GLY A 135 -16.24 8.92 13.53
CA GLY A 135 -17.68 8.80 13.26
C GLY A 135 -18.05 8.27 11.87
N LEU A 136 -17.12 7.61 11.17
CA LEU A 136 -17.40 7.03 9.86
C LEU A 136 -18.34 5.81 9.96
N ASN A 137 -18.09 4.93 10.94
CA ASN A 137 -18.91 3.76 11.27
C ASN A 137 -19.15 2.79 10.08
N TRP A 138 -18.18 2.66 9.17
CA TRP A 138 -18.25 1.68 8.09
C TRP A 138 -17.79 0.30 8.55
N GLU A 139 -18.08 -0.72 7.75
CA GLU A 139 -17.56 -2.07 7.98
C GLU A 139 -16.03 -2.07 7.84
N VAL A 140 -15.33 -2.68 8.80
CA VAL A 140 -13.88 -2.90 8.74
C VAL A 140 -13.65 -4.39 8.72
N THR A 141 -13.06 -4.91 7.65
CA THR A 141 -12.84 -6.36 7.48
C THR A 141 -11.46 -6.67 6.92
N ILE A 142 -10.98 -7.87 7.23
CA ILE A 142 -9.85 -8.48 6.55
C ILE A 142 -10.42 -9.36 5.43
N GLU A 143 -9.85 -9.26 4.22
CA GLU A 143 -10.23 -10.12 3.09
C GLU A 143 -9.33 -11.35 3.01
N VAL A 144 -9.77 -12.35 2.25
CA VAL A 144 -8.94 -13.52 1.92
C VAL A 144 -7.82 -13.13 0.95
N ASP A 145 -6.77 -13.93 0.89
CA ASP A 145 -5.69 -13.69 -0.08
C ASP A 145 -6.22 -13.87 -1.50
N HIS A 146 -5.99 -12.86 -2.33
CA HIS A 146 -6.38 -12.87 -3.72
C HIS A 146 -5.55 -11.88 -4.53
N HIS A 147 -5.52 -12.08 -5.85
CA HIS A 147 -4.82 -11.28 -6.86
C HIS A 147 -3.31 -11.07 -6.63
N GLY A 148 -2.64 -10.52 -7.62
CA GLY A 148 -1.24 -10.13 -7.51
C GLY A 148 -1.04 -8.79 -6.81
N PRO A 149 0.21 -8.34 -6.65
CA PRO A 149 1.42 -9.01 -7.11
C PRO A 149 1.90 -10.08 -6.12
N THR A 150 2.70 -11.02 -6.62
CA THR A 150 3.53 -11.92 -5.80
C THR A 150 4.95 -11.35 -5.76
N ALA A 151 5.40 -10.88 -4.60
CA ALA A 151 6.68 -10.21 -4.41
C ALA A 151 7.85 -11.15 -4.74
N LYS A 152 8.88 -10.62 -5.43
CA LYS A 152 10.08 -11.42 -5.80
C LYS A 152 11.04 -11.66 -4.64
N ASN A 153 11.04 -10.79 -3.63
CA ASN A 153 12.05 -10.76 -2.56
C ASN A 153 11.49 -11.16 -1.19
N ASN A 154 10.31 -11.80 -1.12
CA ASN A 154 9.63 -12.17 0.12
C ASN A 154 9.33 -11.01 1.08
N VAL A 155 9.36 -9.77 0.58
CA VAL A 155 8.92 -8.60 1.36
C VAL A 155 7.41 -8.68 1.52
N PRO A 156 6.87 -8.63 2.75
CA PRO A 156 5.43 -8.68 2.95
C PRO A 156 4.72 -7.50 2.30
N ILE A 157 3.55 -7.74 1.70
CA ILE A 157 2.70 -6.72 1.09
C ILE A 157 1.35 -6.75 1.76
N ILE A 158 0.84 -5.60 2.19
CA ILE A 158 -0.52 -5.45 2.69
C ILE A 158 -1.25 -4.44 1.81
N PHE A 159 -2.40 -4.83 1.27
CA PHE A 159 -3.34 -3.90 0.64
C PHE A 159 -4.16 -3.20 1.72
N VAL A 160 -4.41 -1.91 1.51
CA VAL A 160 -5.24 -1.08 2.39
C VAL A 160 -6.21 -0.32 1.51
N GLU A 161 -7.49 -0.66 1.61
CA GLU A 161 -8.46 -0.28 0.59
C GLU A 161 -9.70 0.43 1.13
N ILE A 162 -10.25 1.32 0.28
CA ILE A 162 -11.60 1.87 0.45
C ILE A 162 -12.52 1.17 -0.54
N GLY A 163 -13.62 0.64 -0.03
CA GLY A 163 -14.64 -0.04 -0.83
C GLY A 163 -16.03 0.57 -0.67
N SER A 164 -16.92 0.36 -1.64
CA SER A 164 -16.75 -0.55 -2.79
C SER A 164 -17.16 0.03 -4.15
N SER A 165 -17.45 1.33 -4.19
CA SER A 165 -17.77 2.09 -5.41
C SER A 165 -17.09 3.47 -5.43
N GLU A 166 -17.22 4.19 -6.54
CA GLU A 166 -16.71 5.56 -6.68
C GLU A 166 -17.20 6.52 -5.59
N SER A 167 -18.42 6.33 -5.08
CA SER A 167 -18.94 7.14 -3.98
C SER A 167 -18.09 6.97 -2.72
N GLU A 168 -17.67 5.75 -2.43
CA GLU A 168 -16.82 5.47 -1.28
C GLU A 168 -15.36 5.86 -1.54
N TRP A 169 -14.83 5.56 -2.73
CA TRP A 169 -13.47 5.94 -3.11
C TRP A 169 -13.24 7.46 -3.05
N GLY A 170 -14.28 8.23 -3.34
CA GLY A 170 -14.30 9.69 -3.24
C GLY A 170 -14.54 10.24 -1.82
N ASN A 171 -14.80 9.39 -0.82
CA ASN A 171 -15.16 9.85 0.52
C ASN A 171 -13.92 10.34 1.30
N PRO A 172 -13.83 11.65 1.62
CA PRO A 172 -12.65 12.20 2.31
C PRO A 172 -12.52 11.72 3.76
N LEU A 173 -13.63 11.36 4.41
CA LEU A 173 -13.61 10.83 5.78
C LEU A 173 -13.04 9.40 5.81
N ALA A 174 -13.36 8.57 4.82
CA ALA A 174 -12.79 7.24 4.66
C ALA A 174 -11.26 7.29 4.47
N ALA A 175 -10.78 8.18 3.58
CA ALA A 175 -9.36 8.42 3.38
C ALA A 175 -8.67 8.92 4.66
N LYS A 176 -9.30 9.85 5.39
CA LYS A 176 -8.80 10.35 6.67
C LYS A 176 -8.69 9.24 7.72
N VAL A 177 -9.72 8.40 7.87
CA VAL A 177 -9.73 7.28 8.81
C VAL A 177 -8.54 6.35 8.55
N LEU A 178 -8.35 5.91 7.30
CA LEU A 178 -7.24 5.02 6.95
C LEU A 178 -5.88 5.69 7.08
N ALA A 179 -5.74 6.97 6.70
CA ALA A 179 -4.48 7.69 6.86
C ALA A 179 -4.04 7.77 8.34
N HIS A 180 -4.98 8.04 9.26
CA HIS A 180 -4.71 8.00 10.69
C HIS A 180 -4.37 6.60 11.20
N ALA A 181 -5.10 5.57 10.75
CA ALA A 181 -4.82 4.20 11.14
C ALA A 181 -3.43 3.73 10.67
N ILE A 182 -3.06 4.07 9.43
CA ILE A 182 -1.72 3.81 8.88
C ILE A 182 -0.67 4.53 9.71
N LYS A 183 -0.85 5.83 10.00
CA LYS A 183 0.08 6.59 10.84
C LYS A 183 0.37 5.87 12.16
N GLU A 184 -0.68 5.54 12.93
CA GLU A 184 -0.52 4.86 14.21
C GLU A 184 0.12 3.47 14.06
N THR A 185 -0.17 2.76 12.97
CA THR A 185 0.40 1.44 12.69
C THR A 185 1.89 1.49 12.40
N ILE A 186 2.36 2.52 11.69
CA ILE A 186 3.76 2.63 11.27
C ILE A 186 4.64 3.32 12.33
N THR A 187 4.06 4.08 13.26
CA THR A 187 4.80 4.74 14.35
C THR A 187 4.93 3.87 15.60
N ASN A 188 4.01 2.95 15.83
CA ASN A 188 4.04 2.07 16.99
C ASN A 188 4.82 0.80 16.67
N GLU A 189 6.01 0.67 17.25
CA GLU A 189 6.75 -0.60 17.31
C GLU A 189 6.05 -1.51 18.35
N THR A 190 5.72 -2.73 17.94
CA THR A 190 5.19 -3.80 18.79
C THR A 190 6.13 -4.96 18.78
#